data_AF-A0AA96LQ94-F1
#
_entry.id   AF-A0AA96LQ94-F1
#
_cell.length_a   1.000
_cell.length_b   1.000
_cell.length_c   1.000
_cell.angle_alpha   90.00
_cell.angle_beta   90.00
_cell.angle_gamma   90.00
#
_symmetry.space_group_name_H-M   'P 1'
#
loop_
_entity.id
_entity.type
_entity.pdbx_description
1 polymer ?
#
loop_
_entity_poly.entity_id
_entity_poly.type
_entity_poly.pdbx_seq_one_letter_code
_entity_poly.pdbx_strand_id
1 'polypeptide(L)'
;MKKPFKGGILMLLVVLILINLTLNGCSNQEGQSNTSEDVVAGDTLYVPEGYQNKLASLQLKEVVAMPYFRSPFISVAQDSNGTQFAVIFRESGEIDRQQLPVTYIEIINLIKSKVGYKVYLPDGNFKNLHLFEINENLVWSYYDGKNKLYVDKEGREIEPFIKKN
;
A
#
# COMPACT_ATOMS: atom_id res chain seq x y z
N MET A 1 -45.49 60.02 30.54
CA MET A 1 -44.09 59.97 30.07
C MET A 1 -43.80 58.58 29.52
N LYS A 2 -43.22 58.51 28.31
CA LYS A 2 -43.10 57.32 27.46
C LYS A 2 -41.93 56.43 27.91
N LYS A 3 -42.12 55.10 27.93
CA LYS A 3 -41.07 54.10 28.16
C LYS A 3 -40.29 53.85 26.86
N PRO A 4 -38.95 53.86 26.84
CA PRO A 4 -38.20 53.42 25.68
C PRO A 4 -38.05 51.89 25.61
N PHE A 5 -38.14 51.43 24.38
CA PHE A 5 -38.22 50.06 23.87
C PHE A 5 -36.86 49.35 23.95
N LYS A 6 -36.75 48.23 24.67
CA LYS A 6 -35.52 47.41 24.82
C LYS A 6 -35.40 46.26 23.80
N GLY A 7 -36.00 46.39 22.61
CA GLY A 7 -36.13 45.27 21.66
C GLY A 7 -35.17 45.25 20.46
N GLY A 8 -34.36 46.30 20.22
CA GLY A 8 -33.64 46.45 18.95
C GLY A 8 -32.26 45.80 18.87
N ILE A 9 -31.57 45.61 20.01
CA ILE A 9 -30.15 45.23 20.01
C ILE A 9 -29.96 43.70 19.95
N LEU A 10 -30.92 42.92 20.48
CA LEU A 10 -30.79 41.46 20.51
C LEU A 10 -31.07 40.81 19.14
N MET A 11 -31.89 41.44 18.30
CA MET A 11 -32.25 40.91 16.97
C MET A 11 -31.12 41.09 15.96
N LEU A 12 -30.25 42.09 16.14
CA LEU A 12 -29.13 42.37 15.24
C LEU A 12 -27.98 41.35 15.38
N LEU A 13 -27.79 40.79 16.59
CA LEU A 13 -26.75 39.80 16.88
C LEU A 13 -27.09 38.39 16.34
N VAL A 14 -28.37 38.04 16.24
CA VAL A 14 -28.80 36.74 15.70
C VAL A 14 -28.70 36.70 14.18
N VAL A 15 -28.88 37.83 13.48
CA VAL A 15 -28.74 37.90 12.02
C VAL A 15 -27.28 37.78 11.57
N LEU A 16 -26.32 38.26 12.36
CA LEU A 16 -24.89 38.20 12.02
C LEU A 16 -24.27 36.79 12.10
N ILE A 17 -24.88 35.87 12.84
CA ILE A 17 -24.37 34.48 12.97
C ILE A 17 -24.85 33.60 11.80
N LEU A 18 -25.95 33.95 11.13
CA LEU A 18 -26.53 33.16 10.03
C LEU A 18 -25.89 33.38 8.65
N ILE A 19 -24.99 34.36 8.49
CA ILE A 19 -24.35 34.68 7.19
C ILE A 19 -23.05 33.89 6.96
N ASN A 20 -22.49 33.21 7.97
CA ASN A 20 -21.22 32.48 7.83
C ASN A 20 -21.35 31.01 7.37
N LEU A 21 -22.52 30.58 6.85
CA LEU A 21 -22.75 29.18 6.47
C LEU A 21 -22.97 28.93 4.97
N THR A 22 -22.69 29.89 4.09
CA THR A 22 -22.82 29.67 2.63
C THR A 22 -21.64 30.21 1.82
N LEU A 23 -20.44 29.66 2.02
CA LEU A 23 -19.34 29.73 1.06
C LEU A 23 -18.57 28.41 1.03
N ASN A 24 -19.23 27.35 0.57
CA ASN A 24 -18.55 26.27 -0.14
C ASN A 24 -18.61 26.61 -1.62
N GLY A 25 -17.44 26.85 -2.21
CA GLY A 25 -17.30 27.12 -3.64
C GLY A 25 -15.83 27.35 -3.95
N CYS A 26 -15.03 26.30 -3.83
CA CYS A 26 -13.67 26.29 -4.37
C CYS A 26 -13.75 26.64 -5.87
N SER A 27 -13.20 27.80 -6.21
CA SER A 27 -12.74 28.13 -7.55
C SER A 27 -11.80 27.04 -8.02
N ASN A 28 -12.14 26.36 -9.13
CA ASN A 28 -11.20 25.75 -10.06
C ASN A 28 -11.94 25.31 -11.32
N GLN A 29 -12.04 26.21 -12.29
CA GLN A 29 -12.13 25.84 -13.71
C GLN A 29 -11.30 26.84 -14.50
N GLU A 30 -10.07 26.45 -14.81
CA GLU A 30 -9.43 26.68 -16.11
C GLU A 30 -8.16 25.84 -16.14
N GLY A 31 -8.26 24.70 -16.81
CA GLY A 31 -7.23 23.67 -16.82
C GLY A 31 -7.75 22.49 -17.62
N GLN A 32 -7.75 22.68 -18.93
CA GLN A 32 -8.05 21.70 -19.95
C GLN A 32 -7.09 20.50 -19.79
N SER A 33 -7.43 19.53 -18.92
CA SER A 33 -6.67 18.28 -18.81
C SER A 33 -7.16 17.33 -19.89
N ASN A 34 -6.70 17.57 -21.12
CA ASN A 34 -6.47 16.47 -22.05
C ASN A 34 -5.28 15.68 -21.52
N THR A 35 -5.46 14.96 -20.41
CA THR A 35 -4.62 13.82 -20.07
C THR A 35 -5.24 12.64 -20.77
N SER A 36 -4.89 12.48 -22.06
CA SER A 36 -4.36 11.17 -22.42
C SER A 36 -3.28 10.88 -21.40
N GLU A 37 -3.60 10.04 -20.41
CA GLU A 37 -2.59 9.41 -19.57
C GLU A 37 -1.67 8.66 -20.53
N ASP A 38 -0.66 9.35 -21.05
CA ASP A 38 0.57 8.71 -21.44
C ASP A 38 1.10 8.11 -20.14
N VAL A 39 0.71 6.86 -19.92
CA VAL A 39 1.26 6.01 -18.87
C VAL A 39 2.75 5.98 -19.11
N VAL A 40 3.48 6.81 -18.37
CA VAL A 40 4.94 6.75 -18.26
C VAL A 40 5.24 5.44 -17.55
N ALA A 41 5.27 4.36 -18.31
CA ALA A 41 5.70 3.06 -17.85
C ALA A 41 7.19 3.17 -17.52
N GLY A 42 7.55 3.18 -16.23
CA GLY A 42 8.92 2.89 -15.80
C GLY A 42 9.47 3.65 -14.59
N ASP A 43 8.91 4.80 -14.23
CA ASP A 43 9.62 5.69 -13.28
C ASP A 43 9.09 5.68 -11.85
N THR A 44 7.84 5.26 -11.63
CA THR A 44 7.22 5.24 -10.30
C THR A 44 6.71 3.86 -9.93
N LEU A 45 6.96 3.44 -8.68
CA LEU A 45 6.43 2.20 -8.14
C LEU A 45 4.92 2.33 -7.87
N TYR A 46 4.16 1.34 -8.31
CA TYR A 46 2.72 1.23 -8.08
C TYR A 46 2.42 0.95 -6.60
N VAL A 47 1.62 1.84 -6.00
CA VAL A 47 1.07 1.72 -4.65
C VAL A 47 -0.41 2.10 -4.71
N PRO A 48 -1.35 1.18 -4.43
CA PRO A 48 -2.77 1.47 -4.48
C PRO A 48 -3.16 2.53 -3.44
N GLU A 49 -4.05 3.44 -3.84
CA GLU A 49 -4.57 4.46 -2.93
C GLU A 49 -5.24 3.82 -1.71
N GLY A 50 -4.93 4.36 -0.53
CA GLY A 50 -5.54 3.94 0.73
C GLY A 50 -5.23 2.51 1.18
N TYR A 51 -4.24 1.82 0.60
CA TYR A 51 -3.96 0.42 0.94
C TYR A 51 -3.72 0.21 2.44
N GLN A 52 -3.09 1.18 3.13
CA GLN A 52 -2.88 1.12 4.58
C GLN A 52 -4.19 1.11 5.37
N ASN A 53 -5.18 1.92 4.95
CA ASN A 53 -6.51 1.92 5.55
C ASN A 53 -7.22 0.59 5.30
N LYS A 54 -7.01 -0.01 4.12
CA LYS A 54 -7.52 -1.35 3.78
C LYS A 54 -6.86 -2.46 4.61
N LEU A 55 -5.57 -2.37 4.91
CA LEU A 55 -4.91 -3.30 5.85
C LEU A 55 -5.49 -3.15 7.26
N ALA A 56 -5.67 -1.91 7.72
CA ALA A 56 -6.24 -1.63 9.04
C ALA A 56 -7.69 -2.14 9.18
N SER A 57 -8.52 -2.01 8.14
CA SER A 57 -9.90 -2.54 8.16
C SER A 57 -9.95 -4.08 8.20
N LEU A 58 -8.89 -4.75 7.71
CA LEU A 58 -8.69 -6.19 7.82
C LEU A 58 -8.08 -6.62 9.17
N GLN A 59 -7.86 -5.67 10.10
CA GLN A 59 -7.17 -5.91 11.38
C GLN A 59 -5.74 -6.44 11.19
N LEU A 60 -5.08 -6.03 10.11
CA LEU A 60 -3.71 -6.40 9.80
C LEU A 60 -2.78 -5.22 9.99
N LYS A 61 -1.63 -5.48 10.59
CA LYS A 61 -0.51 -4.54 10.68
C LYS A 61 0.49 -4.84 9.57
N GLU A 62 0.89 -3.83 8.82
CA GLU A 62 1.94 -4.00 7.81
C GLU A 62 3.27 -4.44 8.44
N VAL A 63 3.89 -5.46 7.84
CA VAL A 63 5.26 -5.90 8.11
C VAL A 63 6.20 -5.26 7.09
N VAL A 64 5.85 -5.33 5.80
CA VAL A 64 6.62 -4.73 4.71
C VAL A 64 5.75 -4.57 3.46
N ALA A 65 5.77 -3.38 2.86
CA ALA A 65 5.22 -3.13 1.53
C ALA A 65 6.19 -3.60 0.44
N MET A 66 5.70 -4.25 -0.61
CA MET A 66 6.50 -4.70 -1.76
C MET A 66 5.99 -4.08 -3.06
N PRO A 67 6.12 -2.76 -3.23
CA PRO A 67 5.66 -2.09 -4.43
C PRO A 67 6.50 -2.50 -5.64
N TYR A 68 5.86 -2.54 -6.80
CA TYR A 68 6.47 -2.86 -8.09
C TYR A 68 5.94 -1.93 -9.17
N PHE A 69 6.48 -1.95 -10.39
CA PHE A 69 6.07 -1.01 -11.44
C PHE A 69 4.64 -1.21 -11.98
N ARG A 70 3.96 -2.28 -11.56
CA ARG A 70 2.60 -2.62 -11.99
C ARG A 70 1.88 -3.46 -10.95
N SER A 71 0.56 -3.57 -11.12
CA SER A 71 -0.31 -4.49 -10.38
C SER A 71 0.11 -5.97 -10.55
N PRO A 72 -0.13 -6.83 -9.54
CA PRO A 72 -0.68 -6.50 -8.22
C PRO A 72 0.36 -5.84 -7.30
N PHE A 73 -0.12 -5.01 -6.39
CA PHE A 73 0.69 -4.57 -5.24
C PHE A 73 0.55 -5.60 -4.13
N ILE A 74 1.67 -6.04 -3.56
CA ILE A 74 1.68 -7.02 -2.48
C ILE A 74 2.27 -6.37 -1.22
N SER A 75 1.61 -6.55 -0.08
CA SER A 75 2.15 -6.22 1.24
C SER A 75 2.16 -7.48 2.09
N VAL A 76 3.23 -7.68 2.85
CA VAL A 76 3.24 -8.66 3.94
C VAL A 76 2.65 -7.97 5.15
N ALA A 77 1.61 -8.56 5.73
CA ALA A 77 0.95 -8.03 6.90
C ALA A 77 0.73 -9.13 7.96
N GLN A 78 0.55 -8.73 9.20
CA GLN A 78 0.46 -9.61 10.36
C GLN A 78 -0.83 -9.34 11.13
N ASP A 79 -1.51 -10.39 11.58
CA ASP A 79 -2.65 -10.27 12.51
C ASP A 79 -2.18 -10.11 13.97
N SER A 80 -3.14 -9.97 14.90
CA SER A 80 -2.84 -9.84 16.34
C SER A 80 -2.21 -11.08 16.97
N ASN A 81 -2.34 -12.26 16.33
CA ASN A 81 -1.76 -13.51 16.80
C ASN A 81 -0.32 -13.72 16.29
N GLY A 82 0.16 -12.82 15.44
CA GLY A 82 1.48 -12.92 14.83
C GLY A 82 1.49 -13.69 13.51
N THR A 83 0.35 -14.15 13.00
CA THR A 83 0.26 -14.85 11.72
C THR A 83 0.51 -13.87 10.59
N GLN A 84 1.44 -14.21 9.68
CA GLN A 84 1.72 -13.37 8.50
C GLN A 84 0.93 -13.83 7.28
N PHE A 85 0.55 -12.85 6.47
CA PHE A 85 -0.16 -13.01 5.22
C PHE A 85 0.51 -12.19 4.13
N ALA A 86 0.48 -12.70 2.91
CA ALA A 86 0.60 -11.89 1.72
C ALA A 86 -0.79 -11.33 1.40
N VAL A 87 -0.90 -10.01 1.41
CA VAL A 87 -2.11 -9.27 1.03
C VAL A 87 -1.89 -8.72 -0.37
N ILE A 88 -2.68 -9.20 -1.32
CA ILE A 88 -2.52 -8.95 -2.75
C ILE A 88 -3.62 -7.98 -3.18
N PHE A 89 -3.25 -6.75 -3.50
CA PHE A 89 -4.14 -5.71 -3.98
C PHE A 89 -4.15 -5.74 -5.51
N ARG A 90 -5.25 -6.20 -6.08
CA ARG A 90 -5.43 -6.31 -7.54
C ARG A 90 -5.90 -5.00 -8.13
N GLU A 91 -5.68 -4.85 -9.44
CA GLU A 91 -6.12 -3.67 -10.20
C GLU A 91 -7.65 -3.55 -10.24
N SER A 92 -8.37 -4.68 -10.18
CA SER A 92 -9.83 -4.75 -10.05
C SER A 92 -10.36 -4.17 -8.74
N GLY A 93 -9.48 -3.83 -7.79
CA GLY A 93 -9.85 -3.45 -6.42
C GLY A 93 -10.07 -4.63 -5.48
N GLU A 94 -10.04 -5.86 -5.99
CA GLU A 94 -10.08 -7.08 -5.20
C GLU A 94 -8.83 -7.19 -4.30
N ILE A 95 -9.04 -7.75 -3.11
CA ILE A 95 -7.98 -7.97 -2.13
C ILE A 95 -7.96 -9.45 -1.79
N ASP A 96 -6.91 -10.15 -2.21
CA ASP A 96 -6.67 -11.52 -1.77
C ASP A 96 -5.75 -11.55 -0.56
N ARG A 97 -5.92 -12.61 0.23
CA ARG A 97 -5.08 -12.86 1.40
C ARG A 97 -4.65 -14.32 1.41
N GLN A 98 -3.36 -14.55 1.33
CA GLN A 98 -2.78 -15.88 1.47
C GLN A 98 -1.89 -15.93 2.73
N GLN A 99 -2.16 -16.89 3.60
CA GLN A 99 -1.31 -17.12 4.78
C GLN A 99 0.08 -17.55 4.33
N LEU A 100 1.11 -17.00 4.98
CA LEU A 100 2.51 -17.35 4.77
C LEU A 100 2.95 -18.35 5.85
N PRO A 101 3.32 -19.59 5.48
CA PRO A 101 3.84 -20.59 6.41
C PRO A 101 5.16 -20.19 7.07
N VAL A 102 5.97 -19.39 6.38
CA VAL A 102 7.22 -18.81 6.89
C VAL A 102 7.12 -17.29 6.87
N THR A 103 7.63 -16.68 7.93
CA THR A 103 7.63 -15.23 8.11
C THR A 103 8.63 -14.55 7.18
N TYR A 104 8.41 -13.27 6.91
CA TYR A 104 9.34 -12.43 6.15
C TYR A 104 10.78 -12.46 6.73
N ILE A 105 10.91 -12.46 8.05
CA ILE A 105 12.22 -12.53 8.72
C ILE A 105 12.89 -13.89 8.53
N GLU A 106 12.12 -14.99 8.53
CA GLU A 106 12.66 -16.32 8.23
C GLU A 106 13.14 -16.43 6.79
N ILE A 107 12.41 -15.87 5.82
CA ILE A 107 12.85 -15.78 4.42
C ILE A 107 14.15 -14.98 4.30
N ILE A 108 14.25 -13.84 4.99
CA ILE A 108 15.48 -13.05 5.06
C ILE A 108 16.64 -13.89 5.61
N ASN A 109 16.43 -14.60 6.71
CA ASN A 109 17.47 -15.41 7.33
C ASN A 109 17.89 -16.59 6.45
N LEU A 110 16.94 -17.20 5.75
CA LEU A 110 17.21 -18.22 4.75
C LEU A 110 18.13 -17.68 3.64
N ILE A 111 17.80 -16.53 3.05
CA ILE A 111 18.62 -15.90 2.00
C ILE A 111 20.01 -15.57 2.52
N LYS A 112 20.12 -14.99 3.72
CA LYS A 112 21.41 -14.67 4.37
C LYS A 112 22.28 -15.90 4.62
N SER A 113 21.67 -17.06 4.88
CA SER A 113 22.39 -18.29 5.16
C SER A 113 23.05 -18.91 3.91
N LYS A 114 22.61 -18.50 2.71
CA LYS A 114 23.13 -19.04 1.45
C LYS A 114 24.48 -18.39 1.13
N VAL A 115 25.48 -19.23 0.88
CA VAL A 115 26.85 -18.80 0.54
C VAL A 115 26.82 -17.94 -0.74
N GLY A 116 27.44 -16.77 -0.68
CA GLY A 116 27.65 -15.89 -1.85
C GLY A 116 26.68 -14.71 -1.97
N TYR A 117 25.62 -14.65 -1.15
CA TYR A 117 24.69 -13.52 -1.14
C TYR A 117 25.15 -12.43 -0.17
N LYS A 118 25.35 -11.21 -0.69
CA LYS A 118 25.69 -10.05 0.14
C LYS A 118 24.45 -9.27 0.49
N VAL A 119 23.97 -9.49 1.71
CA VAL A 119 22.78 -8.81 2.21
C VAL A 119 23.18 -7.50 2.87
N TYR A 120 22.91 -6.39 2.18
CA TYR A 120 23.02 -5.06 2.76
C TYR A 120 21.66 -4.61 3.27
N LEU A 121 21.60 -4.18 4.53
CA LEU A 121 20.42 -3.61 5.19
C LEU A 121 20.75 -2.16 5.61
N PRO A 122 20.77 -1.18 4.70
CA PRO A 122 21.10 0.18 5.07
C PRO A 122 20.05 0.81 6.01
N ASP A 123 18.81 0.32 5.98
CA ASP A 123 17.64 0.90 6.66
C ASP A 123 16.70 -0.17 7.27
N GLY A 124 17.17 -1.42 7.39
CA GLY A 124 16.34 -2.54 7.87
C GLY A 124 15.39 -3.13 6.82
N ASN A 125 15.31 -2.56 5.61
CA ASN A 125 14.55 -3.11 4.51
C ASN A 125 15.43 -3.93 3.55
N PHE A 126 14.94 -5.10 3.17
CA PHE A 126 15.60 -5.99 2.23
C PHE A 126 15.22 -5.56 0.81
N LYS A 127 15.74 -4.41 0.34
CA LYS A 127 15.30 -3.74 -0.90
C LYS A 127 15.33 -4.60 -2.16
N ASN A 128 16.13 -5.66 -2.12
CA ASN A 128 16.34 -6.58 -3.23
C ASN A 128 15.48 -7.85 -3.15
N LEU A 129 14.66 -7.98 -2.10
CA LEU A 129 13.70 -9.07 -1.91
C LEU A 129 12.30 -8.57 -2.23
N HIS A 130 11.66 -9.24 -3.17
CA HIS A 130 10.29 -8.99 -3.58
C HIS A 130 9.47 -10.27 -3.44
N LEU A 131 8.15 -10.12 -3.31
CA LEU A 131 7.21 -11.23 -3.40
C LEU A 131 6.35 -11.01 -4.65
N PHE A 132 6.29 -12.02 -5.50
CA PHE A 132 5.55 -12.00 -6.76
C PHE A 132 4.50 -13.10 -6.80
N GLU A 133 3.43 -12.87 -7.54
CA GLU A 133 2.51 -13.91 -8.00
C GLU A 133 3.00 -14.39 -9.37
N ILE A 134 3.52 -15.62 -9.45
CA ILE A 134 4.00 -16.24 -10.69
C ILE A 134 3.24 -17.55 -10.87
N ASN A 135 2.50 -17.68 -11.97
CA ASN A 135 1.67 -18.87 -12.26
C ASN A 135 0.77 -19.24 -11.07
N GLU A 136 0.04 -18.27 -10.51
CA GLU A 136 -0.85 -18.45 -9.33
C GLU A 136 -0.15 -18.87 -8.03
N ASN A 137 1.19 -18.84 -7.99
CA ASN A 137 1.97 -19.16 -6.81
C ASN A 137 2.70 -17.92 -6.29
N LEU A 138 2.74 -17.77 -4.97
CA LEU A 138 3.59 -16.76 -4.34
C LEU A 138 5.05 -17.22 -4.34
N VAL A 139 5.90 -16.35 -4.88
CA VAL A 139 7.33 -16.59 -5.04
C VAL A 139 8.10 -15.39 -4.52
N TRP A 140 8.95 -15.64 -3.54
CA TRP A 140 9.99 -14.73 -3.10
C TRP A 140 11.12 -14.69 -4.12
N SER A 141 11.53 -13.50 -4.52
CA SER A 141 12.60 -13.26 -5.47
C SER A 141 13.63 -12.34 -4.84
N TYR A 142 14.86 -12.81 -4.73
CA TYR A 142 16.00 -12.01 -4.31
C TYR A 142 16.99 -11.84 -5.46
N TYR A 143 17.52 -10.63 -5.63
CA TYR A 143 18.58 -10.35 -6.60
C TYR A 143 19.58 -9.31 -6.07
N ASP A 144 20.84 -9.70 -5.91
CA ASP A 144 21.89 -8.80 -5.38
C ASP A 144 22.72 -8.09 -6.46
N GLY A 145 22.29 -8.16 -7.73
CA GLY A 145 23.05 -7.66 -8.87
C GLY A 145 23.95 -8.72 -9.53
N LYS A 146 24.19 -9.85 -8.86
CA LYS A 146 25.01 -10.96 -9.37
C LYS A 146 24.30 -12.30 -9.26
N ASN A 147 23.72 -12.57 -8.10
CA ASN A 147 23.07 -13.82 -7.75
C ASN A 147 21.56 -13.59 -7.69
N LYS A 148 20.79 -14.61 -8.10
CA LYS A 148 19.34 -14.60 -8.06
C LYS A 148 18.85 -15.84 -7.33
N LEU A 149 17.91 -15.66 -6.41
CA LEU A 149 17.30 -16.74 -5.65
C LEU A 149 15.79 -16.62 -5.71
N TYR A 150 15.13 -17.75 -5.95
CA TYR A 150 13.69 -17.88 -5.90
C TYR A 150 13.30 -18.87 -4.83
N VAL A 151 12.34 -18.48 -4.00
CA VAL A 151 11.86 -19.29 -2.89
C VAL A 151 10.33 -19.29 -2.91
N ASP A 152 9.70 -20.45 -2.74
CA ASP A 152 8.25 -20.52 -2.59
C ASP A 152 7.78 -20.00 -1.22
N LYS A 153 6.47 -19.93 -1.02
CA LYS A 153 5.88 -19.48 0.25
C LYS A 153 6.21 -20.39 1.44
N GLU A 154 6.68 -21.62 1.22
CA GLU A 154 7.12 -22.55 2.25
C GLU A 154 8.61 -22.41 2.61
N GLY A 155 9.36 -21.54 1.92
CA GLY A 155 10.79 -21.38 2.17
C GLY A 155 11.68 -22.34 1.39
N ARG A 156 11.18 -23.00 0.34
CA ARG A 156 11.96 -23.91 -0.51
C ARG A 156 12.45 -23.21 -1.76
N GLU A 157 13.69 -23.46 -2.14
CA GLU A 157 14.27 -22.94 -3.38
C GLU A 157 13.61 -23.60 -4.59
N ILE A 158 13.20 -22.81 -5.59
CA ILE A 158 12.45 -23.27 -6.75
C ILE A 158 12.94 -22.61 -8.06
N GLU A 159 12.54 -23.19 -9.18
CA GLU A 159 12.67 -22.58 -10.52
C GLU A 159 11.28 -22.15 -11.02
N PRO A 160 10.86 -20.88 -10.85
CA PRO A 160 9.45 -20.49 -10.94
C PRO A 160 8.91 -20.39 -12.37
N PHE A 161 9.77 -20.44 -13.39
CA PHE A 161 9.39 -20.27 -14.80
C PHE A 161 9.32 -21.58 -15.59
N ILE A 162 9.59 -22.71 -14.97
CA ILE A 162 9.42 -24.01 -15.63
C ILE A 162 7.92 -24.29 -15.71
N LYS A 163 7.37 -24.25 -16.93
CA LYS A 163 5.99 -24.67 -17.18
C LYS A 163 5.86 -26.15 -16.78
N LYS A 164 4.91 -26.47 -15.91
CA LYS A 164 4.45 -27.85 -15.76
C LYS A 164 3.70 -28.21 -17.04
N ASN A 165 4.28 -29.09 -17.85
CA ASN A 165 3.61 -29.72 -18.99
C ASN A 165 2.52 -30.67 -18.51
#